data_AF-A0A2A7BHS6-F1
#
_entry.id   AF-A0A2A7BHS6-F1
#
_cell.length_a   1.000
_cell.length_b   1.000
_cell.length_c   1.000
_cell.angle_alpha   90.00
_cell.angle_beta   90.00
_cell.angle_gamma   90.00
#
_symmetry.space_group_name_H-M   'P 1'
#
loop_
_entity.id
_entity.type
_entity.pdbx_description
1 polymer ?
#
loop_
_entity_poly.entity_id
_entity_poly.type
_entity_poly.pdbx_seq_one_letter_code
_entity_poly.pdbx_strand_id
1 'polypeptide(L)'
;YPGAGGCSHTAGIKIQLEYDLLSGQFLHIHTGPGKQHDRTYGSLCAPTVTANDLCIRDLGYFHLKDLQYIQDKEAYYISRIKSNTRIYQKN
;
A
#
# COMPACT_ATOMS: atom_id res chain seq x y z
N TYR A 1 -6.92 11.36 -0.57
CA TYR A 1 -6.71 12.81 -0.67
C TYR A 1 -7.03 13.23 -2.08
N PRO A 2 -7.82 14.29 -2.32
CA PRO A 2 -7.93 14.83 -3.66
C PRO A 2 -6.66 15.66 -3.93
N GLY A 3 -5.75 15.13 -4.74
CA GLY A 3 -4.80 15.94 -5.51
C GLY A 3 -5.21 15.82 -6.98
N ALA A 4 -5.23 16.86 -7.82
CA ALA A 4 -4.37 18.03 -7.90
C ALA A 4 -5.15 19.36 -7.74
N GLY A 5 -4.78 20.14 -6.73
CA GLY A 5 -5.39 21.44 -6.40
C GLY A 5 -4.86 22.63 -7.19
N GLY A 6 -4.40 22.46 -8.42
CA GLY A 6 -3.91 23.55 -9.26
C GLY A 6 -3.09 23.05 -10.44
N CYS A 7 -3.39 23.55 -11.64
CA CYS A 7 -2.86 23.15 -12.95
C CYS A 7 -3.46 21.86 -13.54
N SER A 8 -4.42 22.07 -14.45
CA SER A 8 -5.07 21.08 -15.31
C SER A 8 -4.08 20.45 -16.29
N HIS A 9 -3.31 19.47 -15.86
CA HIS A 9 -2.70 18.52 -16.79
C HIS A 9 -3.60 17.30 -16.89
N THR A 10 -4.15 17.09 -18.09
CA THR A 10 -5.10 16.02 -18.43
C THR A 10 -4.45 14.63 -18.39
N ALA A 11 -3.12 14.56 -18.43
CA ALA A 11 -2.33 13.33 -18.38
C ALA A 11 -1.26 13.42 -17.29
N GLY A 12 -1.25 12.44 -16.40
CA GLY A 12 -0.17 12.18 -15.44
C GLY A 12 0.02 10.67 -15.37
N ILE A 13 1.26 10.22 -15.13
CA ILE A 13 1.58 8.81 -14.93
C ILE A 13 1.96 8.63 -13.46
N LYS A 14 1.42 7.59 -12.83
CA LYS A 14 1.79 7.15 -11.49
C LYS A 14 2.53 5.83 -11.63
N ILE A 15 3.73 5.77 -11.07
CA ILE A 15 4.53 4.56 -11.00
C ILE A 15 4.40 4.04 -9.57
N GLN A 16 3.97 2.79 -9.45
CA GLN A 16 3.89 2.06 -8.18
C GLN A 16 4.92 0.95 -8.21
N LEU A 17 5.62 0.79 -7.10
CA LEU A 17 6.77 -0.08 -6.98
C LEU A 17 6.63 -0.96 -5.75
N GLU A 18 6.87 -2.25 -5.94
CA GLU A 18 7.10 -3.21 -4.87
C GLU A 18 8.57 -3.60 -4.91
N TYR A 19 9.26 -3.42 -3.79
CA TYR A 19 10.70 -3.63 -3.68
C TYR A 19 10.99 -4.54 -2.49
N ASP A 20 11.74 -5.60 -2.76
CA ASP A 20 12.28 -6.44 -1.69
C ASP A 20 13.60 -5.83 -1.21
N LEU A 21 13.58 -5.37 0.05
CA LEU A 21 14.74 -4.77 0.70
C LEU A 21 15.87 -5.78 0.97
N LEU A 22 15.54 -7.06 1.11
CA LEU A 22 16.52 -8.09 1.45
C LEU A 22 17.33 -8.53 0.23
N SER A 23 16.65 -8.88 -0.87
CA SER A 23 17.32 -9.26 -2.12
C SER A 23 17.77 -8.07 -2.97
N GLY A 24 17.23 -6.88 -2.71
CA GLY A 24 17.47 -5.67 -3.49
C GLY A 24 16.79 -5.69 -4.86
N GLN A 25 15.77 -6.52 -5.06
CA GLN A 25 15.08 -6.67 -6.34
C GLN A 25 13.75 -5.92 -6.37
N PHE A 26 13.41 -5.41 -7.56
CA PHE A 26 12.09 -4.90 -7.84
C PHE A 26 11.16 -6.07 -8.16
N LEU A 27 10.20 -6.32 -7.28
CA LEU A 27 9.23 -7.39 -7.45
C LEU A 27 8.19 -6.99 -8.49
N HIS A 28 7.63 -5.77 -8.36
CA HIS A 28 6.62 -5.27 -9.28
C HIS A 28 6.81 -3.80 -9.61
N ILE A 29 6.60 -3.46 -10.88
CA ILE A 29 6.55 -2.10 -11.39
C ILE A 29 5.23 -1.95 -12.14
N HIS A 30 4.35 -1.09 -11.68
CA HIS A 30 3.10 -0.79 -12.38
C HIS A 30 2.96 0.68 -12.66
N THR A 31 2.68 0.97 -13.93
CA THR A 31 2.41 2.31 -14.43
C THR A 31 0.91 2.46 -14.65
N GLY A 32 0.28 3.39 -13.92
CA GLY A 32 -1.14 3.69 -14.03
C GLY A 32 -1.41 5.17 -14.29
N PRO A 33 -2.65 5.55 -14.61
CA PRO A 33 -3.05 6.95 -14.72
C PRO A 33 -2.83 7.69 -13.38
N GLY A 34 -2.34 8.92 -13.43
CA GLY A 34 -1.97 9.73 -12.26
C GLY A 34 -3.12 9.97 -11.26
N LYS A 35 -4.37 9.88 -11.72
CA LYS A 35 -5.59 10.02 -10.91
C LYS A 35 -6.02 8.72 -10.21
N GLN A 36 -5.37 7.59 -10.48
CA GLN A 36 -5.73 6.32 -9.84
C GLN A 36 -5.37 6.35 -8.35
N HIS A 37 -6.30 5.91 -7.51
CA HIS A 37 -6.12 5.91 -6.06
C HIS A 37 -5.22 4.74 -5.62
N ASP A 38 -4.23 5.01 -4.78
CA ASP A 38 -3.21 4.02 -4.34
C ASP A 38 -3.82 2.83 -3.58
N ARG A 39 -4.99 3.05 -2.98
CA ARG A 39 -5.79 2.01 -2.31
C ARG A 39 -6.08 0.79 -3.19
N THR A 40 -6.27 0.97 -4.50
CA THR A 40 -6.56 -0.16 -5.41
C THR A 40 -5.31 -1.05 -5.59
N TYR A 41 -4.13 -0.51 -5.34
CA TYR A 41 -2.86 -1.20 -5.53
C TYR A 41 -2.38 -1.95 -4.28
N GLY A 42 -2.69 -1.44 -3.08
CA GLY A 42 -2.46 -2.17 -1.82
C GLY A 42 -3.11 -3.56 -1.79
N SER A 43 -4.26 -3.71 -2.47
CA SER A 43 -4.95 -4.99 -2.67
C SER A 43 -4.37 -5.84 -3.81
N LEU A 44 -3.62 -5.24 -4.74
CA LEU A 44 -3.00 -5.94 -5.88
C LEU A 44 -1.67 -6.61 -5.49
N CYS A 45 -0.98 -6.09 -4.46
CA CYS A 45 0.21 -6.69 -3.83
C CYS A 45 -0.13 -7.68 -2.70
N ALA A 46 -1.41 -7.98 -2.45
CA ALA A 46 -1.78 -9.01 -1.48
C ALA A 46 -1.26 -10.43 -1.83
N PRO A 47 -1.28 -10.90 -3.09
CA PRO A 47 -0.91 -12.29 -3.40
C PRO A 47 0.60 -12.60 -3.35
N THR A 48 1.48 -11.61 -3.25
CA THR A 48 2.95 -11.81 -3.13
C THR A 48 3.41 -12.01 -1.69
N VAL A 49 2.58 -11.70 -0.69
CA VAL A 49 2.97 -11.79 0.72
C VAL A 49 3.06 -13.26 1.16
N THR A 50 4.23 -13.64 1.65
CA THR A 50 4.52 -14.97 2.21
C THR A 50 4.74 -14.89 3.73
N ALA A 51 4.65 -16.03 4.41
CA ALA A 51 4.84 -16.10 5.86
C ALA A 51 6.24 -15.61 6.25
N ASN A 52 6.33 -14.86 7.36
CA ASN A 52 7.53 -14.16 7.85
C ASN A 52 8.01 -12.95 7.03
N ASP A 53 7.30 -12.51 5.99
CA ASP A 53 7.63 -11.27 5.31
C ASP A 53 7.35 -10.04 6.19
N LEU A 54 8.10 -8.95 5.96
CA LEU A 54 7.84 -7.65 6.57
C LEU A 54 7.39 -6.64 5.53
N CYS A 55 6.09 -6.32 5.52
CA CYS A 55 5.51 -5.32 4.63
C CYS A 55 5.60 -3.90 5.22
N ILE A 56 6.32 -3.00 4.56
CA ILE A 56 6.37 -1.57 4.93
C ILE A 56 5.42 -0.80 4.01
N ARG A 57 4.37 -0.21 4.57
CA ARG A 57 3.32 0.48 3.80
C ARG A 57 3.14 1.93 4.24
N ASP A 58 2.93 2.79 3.26
CA ASP A 58 2.63 4.19 3.52
C ASP A 58 1.13 4.45 3.78
N LEU A 59 0.76 5.64 4.27
CA LEU A 59 -0.61 6.08 4.55
C LEU A 59 -1.55 5.94 3.34
N GLY A 60 -1.03 6.14 2.12
CA GLY A 60 -1.77 5.93 0.87
C GLY A 60 -2.25 4.49 0.67
N TYR A 61 -1.56 3.54 1.31
CA TYR A 61 -1.80 2.10 1.26
C TYR A 61 -2.45 1.56 2.55
N PHE A 62 -2.84 2.43 3.49
CA PHE A 62 -3.47 2.02 4.74
C PHE A 62 -4.90 1.51 4.49
N HIS A 63 -5.10 0.20 4.65
CA HIS A 63 -6.40 -0.45 4.50
C HIS A 63 -6.52 -1.65 5.43
N LEU A 64 -7.54 -1.64 6.30
CA LEU A 64 -7.70 -2.66 7.35
C LEU A 64 -7.81 -4.09 6.80
N LYS A 65 -8.47 -4.29 5.64
CA LYS A 65 -8.57 -5.63 5.03
C LYS A 65 -7.21 -6.15 4.57
N ASP A 66 -6.33 -5.27 4.12
CA ASP A 66 -5.00 -5.65 3.66
C ASP A 66 -4.11 -6.01 4.85
N LEU A 67 -4.22 -5.27 5.97
CA LEU A 67 -3.53 -5.60 7.21
C LEU A 67 -4.00 -6.94 7.79
N GLN A 68 -5.31 -7.20 7.76
CA GLN A 68 -5.85 -8.51 8.15
C GLN A 68 -5.31 -9.63 7.27
N TYR A 69 -5.24 -9.42 5.95
CA TYR A 69 -4.69 -10.40 5.03
C TYR A 69 -3.22 -10.74 5.33
N ILE A 70 -2.39 -9.72 5.60
CA ILE A 70 -0.97 -9.92 5.97
C ILE A 70 -0.88 -10.74 7.27
N GLN A 71 -1.71 -10.41 8.26
CA GLN A 71 -1.81 -11.16 9.52
C GLN A 71 -2.23 -12.62 9.29
N ASP A 72 -3.25 -12.86 8.45
CA ASP A 72 -3.75 -14.20 8.12
C ASP A 72 -2.72 -15.05 7.36
N LYS A 73 -1.73 -14.40 6.74
CA LYS A 73 -0.58 -15.04 6.07
C LYS A 73 0.62 -15.28 6.98
N GLU A 74 0.50 -15.01 8.28
CA GLU A 74 1.60 -15.12 9.25
C GLU A 74 2.80 -14.22 8.87
N ALA A 75 2.49 -13.05 8.30
CA ALA A 75 3.46 -12.02 7.93
C ALA A 75 3.33 -10.79 8.84
N TYR A 76 4.37 -9.95 8.82
CA TYR A 76 4.48 -8.74 9.62
C TYR A 76 4.22 -7.49 8.77
N TYR A 77 3.77 -6.41 9.41
CA TYR A 77 3.61 -5.13 8.73
C TYR A 77 3.98 -3.93 9.60
N ILE A 78 4.47 -2.87 8.94
CA ILE A 78 4.61 -1.52 9.50
C ILE A 78 3.86 -0.57 8.58
N SER A 79 2.89 0.17 9.12
CA SER A 79 2.15 1.16 8.34
C SER A 79 1.93 2.43 9.13
N ARG A 80 1.91 3.57 8.43
CA ARG A 80 1.36 4.81 9.00
C ARG A 80 -0.14 4.64 9.24
N ILE A 81 -0.59 4.94 10.45
CA ILE A 81 -2.01 4.89 10.79
C ILE A 81 -2.73 6.13 10.27
N LYS A 82 -3.92 5.94 9.69
CA LYS A 82 -4.76 7.05 9.29
C LYS A 82 -5.45 7.66 10.50
N SER A 83 -5.40 8.98 10.65
CA SER A 83 -5.91 9.72 11.82
C SER A 83 -7.38 9.48 12.15
N ASN A 84 -8.20 9.08 11.18
CA ASN A 84 -9.61 8.75 11.39
C ASN A 84 -9.85 7.28 11.80
N THR A 85 -8.80 6.53 12.10
CA THR A 85 -8.89 5.13 12.55
C THR A 85 -9.13 5.08 14.06
N ARG A 86 -10.16 4.35 14.48
CA ARG A 86 -10.42 4.09 15.90
C ARG A 86 -9.59 2.90 16.35
N ILE A 87 -8.80 3.08 17.40
CA ILE A 87 -7.99 2.01 18.02
C ILE A 87 -8.71 1.54 19.27
N TYR A 88 -8.83 0.22 19.42
CA TYR A 88 -9.39 -0.43 20.59
C TYR A 88 -8.34 -1.38 21.15
N GLN A 89 -8.18 -1.39 22.47
CA GLN A 89 -7.41 -2.41 23.16
C GLN A 89 -8.36 -3.58 23.44
N LYS A 90 -7.98 -4.79 23.01
CA LYS A 90 -8.71 -6.01 23.36
C LYS A 90 -8.39 -6.32 24.82
N ASN A 91 -9.43 -6.37 25.66
CA ASN A 91 -9.34 -6.89 27.03
C ASN A 91 -9.26 -8.41 27.02
#